data_AF-A0A251XEY7-F1
#
_entry.id   AF-A0A251XEY7-F1
#
_cell.length_a   1.000
_cell.length_b   1.000
_cell.length_c   1.000
_cell.angle_alpha   90.00
_cell.angle_beta   90.00
_cell.angle_gamma   90.00
#
_symmetry.space_group_name_H-M   'P 1'
#
loop_
_entity.id
_entity.type
_entity.pdbx_description
1 polymer ?
#
loop_
_entity_poly.entity_id
_entity_poly.type
_entity_poly.pdbx_seq_one_letter_code
_entity_poly.pdbx_strand_id
1 'polypeptide(L)'
;MRMFPDSDAGIFVTFNGNGRDAVDTLELRTTVLQGFADRYLREDDGTASAAAPVGDPEAAADLAGTWLSSRSPFSNPGALLALSGQTEIVPRADGTIAVTPKPLGVTTGVYEKAGDDLWREVGGDAVLATRASADGGPVDAISWGASFTMLRAEPWQVASVVMPLLLASVAVLLVSVIVWPATALAGIGRRRAARADRDDAAVSTVPRPRRSRAHLLSRIGQAVTLVALVGWSAAAVQALSFVDVPAGALRTLQALQLLGALAVIPAALAAWQAVRTRRGAWIVAGRVLVVLALIAVAAFAVGFRLLAPSVSY
;
A
#
# COMPACT_ATOMS: atom_id res chain seq x y z
N MET A 1 -31.13 -3.70 10.34
CA MET A 1 -31.99 -3.75 11.53
C MET A 1 -31.41 -2.81 12.56
N ARG A 2 -32.24 -2.00 13.21
CA ARG A 2 -31.88 -1.23 14.40
C ARG A 2 -33.01 -1.42 15.42
N MET A 3 -32.65 -1.69 16.67
CA MET A 3 -33.59 -1.92 17.77
C MET A 3 -33.41 -0.79 18.78
N PHE A 4 -34.51 -0.35 19.37
CA PHE A 4 -34.59 0.69 20.38
C PHE A 4 -35.41 0.15 21.56
N PRO A 5 -34.78 -0.67 22.42
CA PRO A 5 -35.49 -1.36 23.51
C PRO A 5 -36.20 -0.40 24.46
N ASP A 6 -35.58 0.75 24.76
CA ASP A 6 -36.15 1.75 25.68
C ASP A 6 -37.43 2.40 25.15
N SER A 7 -37.65 2.35 23.83
CA SER A 7 -38.83 2.86 23.15
C SER A 7 -39.75 1.75 22.63
N ASP A 8 -39.49 0.49 23.01
CA ASP A 8 -40.18 -0.71 22.49
C ASP A 8 -40.33 -0.72 20.95
N ALA A 9 -39.33 -0.19 20.25
CA ALA A 9 -39.38 0.06 18.81
C ALA A 9 -38.23 -0.63 18.06
N GLY A 10 -38.45 -0.90 16.78
CA GLY A 10 -37.44 -1.47 15.91
C GLY A 10 -37.78 -1.28 14.44
N ILE A 11 -36.75 -1.15 13.62
CA ILE A 11 -36.89 -1.05 12.18
C ILE A 11 -35.96 -2.05 11.48
N PHE A 12 -36.53 -2.78 10.53
CA PHE A 12 -35.82 -3.70 9.65
C PHE A 12 -36.09 -3.29 8.20
N VAL A 13 -35.02 -3.20 7.41
CA VAL A 13 -35.09 -2.89 5.99
C VAL A 13 -34.24 -3.92 5.26
N THR A 14 -34.79 -4.45 4.18
CA THR A 14 -34.12 -5.37 3.26
C THR A 14 -34.05 -4.77 1.87
N PHE A 15 -33.02 -5.13 1.12
CA PHE A 15 -32.75 -4.65 -0.23
C PHE A 15 -32.41 -5.84 -1.11
N ASN A 16 -32.82 -5.81 -2.38
CA ASN A 16 -32.63 -6.89 -3.35
C ASN A 16 -31.59 -6.55 -4.43
N GLY A 17 -30.82 -5.48 -4.26
CA GLY A 17 -29.79 -5.01 -5.18
C GLY A 17 -28.92 -3.94 -4.53
N ASN A 18 -27.82 -3.56 -5.19
CA ASN A 18 -26.87 -2.60 -4.63
C ASN A 18 -27.14 -1.13 -5.01
N GLY A 19 -28.10 -0.86 -5.90
CA GLY A 19 -28.35 0.49 -6.45
C GLY A 19 -27.59 0.73 -7.75
N ARG A 20 -27.16 1.97 -7.97
CA ARG A 20 -26.34 2.40 -9.12
C ARG A 20 -24.85 2.29 -8.80
N ASP A 21 -24.46 2.73 -7.61
CA ASP A 21 -23.07 2.72 -7.17
C ASP A 21 -22.78 1.62 -6.14
N ALA A 22 -21.49 1.41 -5.86
CA ALA A 22 -21.02 0.31 -5.02
C ALA A 22 -21.49 0.37 -3.56
N VAL A 23 -21.94 1.54 -3.08
CA VAL A 23 -22.31 1.77 -1.68
C VAL A 23 -23.71 2.34 -1.48
N ASP A 24 -24.52 2.52 -2.53
CA ASP A 24 -25.85 3.16 -2.42
C ASP A 24 -26.74 2.47 -1.40
N THR A 25 -26.72 1.14 -1.37
CA THR A 25 -27.56 0.38 -0.43
C THR A 25 -27.12 0.55 1.01
N LEU A 26 -25.82 0.78 1.24
CA LEU A 26 -25.29 1.05 2.57
C LEU A 26 -25.67 2.44 3.04
N GLU A 27 -25.57 3.43 2.15
CA GLU A 27 -25.98 4.82 2.43
C GLU A 27 -27.49 4.90 2.66
N LEU A 28 -28.29 4.33 1.76
CA LEU A 28 -29.75 4.31 1.88
C LEU A 28 -30.20 3.63 3.17
N ARG A 29 -29.58 2.50 3.53
CA ARG A 29 -29.83 1.85 4.82
C ARG A 29 -29.55 2.78 5.97
N THR A 30 -28.39 3.44 5.99
CA THR A 30 -28.00 4.37 7.06
C THR A 30 -28.98 5.52 7.16
N THR A 31 -29.30 6.18 6.04
CA THR A 31 -30.26 7.29 5.97
C THR A 31 -31.65 6.89 6.46
N VAL A 32 -32.17 5.73 6.06
CA VAL A 32 -33.50 5.28 6.50
C VAL A 32 -33.51 4.92 7.99
N LEU A 33 -32.49 4.21 8.48
CA LEU A 33 -32.42 3.83 9.89
C LEU A 33 -32.21 5.04 10.81
N GLN A 34 -31.43 6.03 10.39
CA GLN A 34 -31.21 7.27 11.14
C GLN A 34 -32.44 8.17 11.07
N GLY A 35 -32.99 8.39 9.88
CA GLY A 35 -34.21 9.18 9.70
C GLY A 35 -35.42 8.63 10.45
N PHE A 36 -35.52 7.30 10.62
CA PHE A 36 -36.54 6.70 11.50
C PHE A 36 -36.36 7.14 12.96
N ALA A 37 -35.14 7.06 13.50
CA ALA A 37 -34.85 7.49 14.86
C ALA A 37 -35.12 8.99 15.03
N ASP A 38 -34.61 9.82 14.12
CA ASP A 38 -34.76 11.28 14.15
C ASP A 38 -36.23 11.71 14.09
N ARG A 39 -37.06 10.99 13.30
CA ARG A 39 -38.46 11.34 13.07
C ARG A 39 -39.40 10.90 14.19
N TYR A 40 -39.14 9.74 14.80
CA TYR A 40 -40.10 9.04 15.67
C TYR A 40 -39.63 8.83 17.10
N LEU A 41 -38.33 8.82 17.36
CA LEU A 41 -37.76 8.45 18.67
C LEU A 41 -36.98 9.60 19.31
N ARG A 42 -36.63 10.64 18.54
CA ARG A 42 -36.03 11.84 19.09
C ARG A 42 -37.06 12.55 19.97
N GLU A 43 -36.85 12.52 21.27
CA GLU A 43 -37.58 13.38 22.20
C GLU A 43 -37.25 14.85 21.86
N ASP A 44 -38.23 15.75 21.97
CA ASP A 44 -38.02 17.21 21.95
C ASP A 44 -37.30 17.63 23.22
N ASP A 45 -36.07 17.13 23.37
CA ASP A 45 -35.18 17.46 24.45
C ASP A 45 -34.66 18.87 24.18
N GLY A 46 -35.39 19.84 24.72
CA GLY A 46 -34.99 21.24 24.88
C GLY A 46 -33.74 21.41 25.75
N THR A 47 -33.08 20.33 26.15
CA THR A 47 -31.65 20.34 26.46
C THR A 47 -30.90 20.61 25.17
N ALA A 48 -30.72 21.91 24.90
CA ALA A 48 -29.56 22.40 24.18
C ALA A 48 -28.38 21.50 24.56
N SER A 49 -27.84 20.80 23.55
CA SER A 49 -26.61 20.03 23.64
C SER A 49 -25.73 20.69 24.67
N ALA A 50 -25.47 20.01 25.79
CA ALA A 50 -24.49 20.48 26.77
C ALA A 50 -23.32 21.04 25.96
N ALA A 51 -23.00 22.31 26.19
CA ALA A 51 -22.15 23.12 25.31
C ALA A 51 -21.08 22.24 24.70
N ALA A 52 -21.06 22.15 23.36
CA ALA A 52 -20.14 21.28 22.62
C ALA A 52 -18.79 21.34 23.33
N PRO A 53 -18.27 20.21 23.84
CA PRO A 53 -17.03 20.23 24.58
C PRO A 53 -16.03 20.97 23.70
N VAL A 54 -15.40 22.02 24.26
CA VAL A 54 -14.34 22.75 23.58
C VAL A 54 -13.42 21.68 23.04
N GLY A 55 -13.33 21.58 21.71
CA GLY A 55 -12.66 20.44 21.09
C GLY A 55 -11.27 20.28 21.66
N ASP A 56 -10.82 19.04 21.77
CA ASP A 56 -9.57 18.68 22.43
C ASP A 56 -8.48 18.48 21.37
N PRO A 57 -7.64 19.49 21.09
CA PRO A 57 -6.71 19.42 19.98
C PRO A 57 -5.56 18.44 20.26
N GLU A 58 -5.24 18.21 21.54
CA GLU A 58 -4.23 17.24 21.96
C GLU A 58 -4.74 15.81 21.73
N ALA A 59 -5.95 15.49 22.21
CA ALA A 59 -6.56 14.19 21.94
C ALA A 59 -6.83 13.96 20.44
N ALA A 60 -7.18 15.02 19.70
CA ALA A 60 -7.32 14.93 18.25
C ALA A 60 -5.98 14.62 17.57
N ALA A 61 -4.90 15.28 17.99
CA ALA A 61 -3.55 15.06 17.48
C ALA A 61 -3.05 13.63 17.75
N ASP A 62 -3.40 13.04 18.88
CA ASP A 62 -3.04 11.66 19.21
C ASP A 62 -3.62 10.64 18.22
N LEU A 63 -4.74 10.94 17.57
CA LEU A 63 -5.37 10.07 16.58
C LEU A 63 -4.83 10.24 15.16
N ALA A 64 -4.01 11.27 14.93
CA ALA A 64 -3.49 11.59 13.61
C ALA A 64 -2.75 10.41 12.97
N GLY A 65 -2.99 10.20 11.68
CA GLY A 65 -2.23 9.26 10.86
C GLY A 65 -3.09 8.23 10.14
N THR A 66 -2.43 7.16 9.72
CA THR A 66 -3.01 6.10 8.90
C THR A 66 -3.37 4.89 9.74
N TRP A 67 -4.52 4.31 9.45
CA TRP A 67 -5.14 3.21 10.17
C TRP A 67 -5.54 2.09 9.21
N LEU A 68 -5.40 0.85 9.65
CA LEU A 68 -5.67 -0.36 8.87
C LEU A 68 -6.75 -1.18 9.55
N SER A 69 -7.65 -1.77 8.77
CA SER A 69 -8.62 -2.71 9.33
C SER A 69 -7.92 -3.94 9.91
N SER A 70 -8.32 -4.33 11.13
CA SER A 70 -7.91 -5.60 11.77
C SER A 70 -8.43 -6.84 11.03
N ARG A 71 -9.36 -6.66 10.07
CA ARG A 71 -10.00 -7.72 9.29
C ARG A 71 -9.38 -7.92 7.90
N SER A 72 -8.18 -7.42 7.69
CA SER A 72 -7.43 -7.59 6.44
C SER A 72 -6.59 -8.88 6.47
N PRO A 73 -6.34 -9.53 5.31
CA PRO A 73 -5.36 -10.61 5.24
C PRO A 73 -3.97 -10.12 5.69
N PHE A 74 -3.27 -10.90 6.54
CA PHE A 74 -1.98 -10.48 7.12
C PHE A 74 -0.86 -11.54 6.99
N SER A 75 -1.20 -12.78 6.64
CA SER A 75 -0.29 -13.93 6.61
C SER A 75 -0.01 -14.47 5.20
N ASN A 76 -0.66 -13.89 4.19
CA ASN A 76 -0.60 -14.30 2.79
C ASN A 76 -0.44 -13.05 1.89
N PRO A 77 -0.19 -13.21 0.57
CA PRO A 77 -0.05 -12.08 -0.36
C PRO A 77 -1.25 -11.14 -0.46
N GLY A 78 -2.43 -11.54 0.03
CA GLY A 78 -3.59 -10.67 0.19
C GLY A 78 -3.35 -9.49 1.12
N ALA A 79 -2.26 -9.48 1.90
CA ALA A 79 -1.79 -8.31 2.64
C ALA A 79 -1.57 -7.07 1.77
N LEU A 80 -1.40 -7.21 0.45
CA LEU A 80 -1.40 -6.08 -0.49
C LEU A 80 -2.70 -5.26 -0.45
N LEU A 81 -3.84 -5.86 -0.11
CA LEU A 81 -5.13 -5.15 -0.01
C LEU A 81 -5.12 -4.07 1.07
N ALA A 82 -4.23 -4.17 2.06
CA ALA A 82 -4.04 -3.16 3.09
C ALA A 82 -3.50 -1.83 2.54
N LEU A 83 -2.95 -1.80 1.32
CA LEU A 83 -2.49 -0.56 0.67
C LEU A 83 -3.65 0.30 0.13
N SER A 84 -4.78 -0.32 -0.24
CA SER A 84 -5.96 0.38 -0.76
C SER A 84 -7.03 0.64 0.30
N GLY A 85 -7.07 -0.15 1.37
CA GLY A 85 -8.08 -0.08 2.43
C GLY A 85 -7.66 0.76 3.64
N GLN A 86 -6.90 1.84 3.44
CA GLN A 86 -6.38 2.67 4.54
C GLN A 86 -7.39 3.74 4.94
N THR A 87 -7.51 3.97 6.25
CA THR A 87 -8.26 5.11 6.80
C THR A 87 -7.28 6.15 7.31
N GLU A 88 -7.40 7.38 6.83
CA GLU A 88 -6.62 8.51 7.28
C GLU A 88 -7.44 9.34 8.28
N ILE A 89 -6.82 9.68 9.41
CA ILE A 89 -7.38 10.58 10.42
C ILE A 89 -6.54 11.85 10.45
N VAL A 90 -7.20 12.98 10.19
CA VAL A 90 -6.60 14.31 10.18
C VAL A 90 -7.23 15.17 11.29
N PRO A 91 -6.45 15.63 12.28
CA PRO A 91 -6.94 16.57 13.29
C PRO A 91 -7.32 17.91 12.65
N ARG A 92 -8.37 18.54 13.18
CA ARG A 92 -8.83 19.86 12.76
C ARG A 92 -8.54 20.90 13.84
N ALA A 93 -8.48 22.17 13.43
CA ALA A 93 -8.15 23.28 14.33
C ALA A 93 -9.20 23.52 15.44
N ASP A 94 -10.42 23.02 15.26
CA ASP A 94 -11.51 23.08 16.22
C ASP A 94 -11.50 21.94 17.24
N GLY A 95 -10.47 21.07 17.22
CA GLY A 95 -10.34 19.91 18.12
C GLY A 95 -11.23 18.72 17.73
N THR A 96 -11.83 18.74 16.54
CA THR A 96 -12.47 17.57 15.93
C THR A 96 -11.47 16.79 15.06
N ILE A 97 -11.85 15.58 14.66
CA ILE A 97 -11.07 14.76 13.71
C ILE A 97 -11.84 14.52 12.42
N ALA A 98 -11.14 14.55 11.29
CA ALA A 98 -11.64 14.16 9.99
C ALA A 98 -11.18 12.72 9.69
N VAL A 99 -12.12 11.80 9.47
CA VAL A 99 -11.84 10.38 9.22
C VAL A 99 -12.22 10.06 7.78
N THR A 100 -11.26 9.58 6.98
CA THR A 100 -11.45 9.31 5.55
C THR A 100 -10.88 7.94 5.15
N PRO A 101 -11.68 7.01 4.61
CA PRO A 101 -13.14 7.06 4.60
C PRO A 101 -13.70 6.91 6.03
N LYS A 102 -14.88 7.47 6.27
CA LYS A 102 -15.61 7.26 7.52
C LYS A 102 -16.09 5.81 7.65
N PRO A 103 -16.33 5.32 8.88
CA PRO A 103 -17.01 4.04 9.11
C PRO A 103 -18.19 3.82 8.18
N LEU A 104 -18.22 2.66 7.53
CA LEU A 104 -19.34 2.24 6.65
C LEU A 104 -19.66 3.25 5.53
N GLY A 105 -18.67 4.02 5.08
CA GLY A 105 -18.82 4.96 3.97
C GLY A 105 -17.57 5.04 3.12
N VAL A 106 -17.62 5.90 2.11
CA VAL A 106 -16.48 6.23 1.23
C VAL A 106 -16.09 7.71 1.33
N THR A 107 -16.90 8.51 2.03
CA THR A 107 -16.71 9.94 2.22
C THR A 107 -15.97 10.22 3.53
N THR A 108 -15.54 11.46 3.71
CA THR A 108 -15.04 11.94 5.00
C THR A 108 -16.18 12.08 6.02
N GLY A 109 -15.94 11.69 7.26
CA GLY A 109 -16.78 11.96 8.42
C GLY A 109 -16.02 12.81 9.42
N VAL A 110 -16.73 13.72 10.11
CA VAL A 110 -16.13 14.57 11.15
C VAL A 110 -16.62 14.07 12.50
N TYR A 111 -15.71 13.92 13.46
CA TYR A 111 -16.03 13.42 14.79
C TYR A 111 -15.54 14.39 15.87
N GLU A 112 -16.41 14.67 16.84
CA GLU A 112 -16.13 15.46 18.03
C GLU A 112 -15.89 14.56 19.25
N LYS A 113 -15.10 15.02 20.21
CA LYS A 113 -14.85 14.27 21.45
C LYS A 113 -16.14 14.19 22.27
N ALA A 114 -16.54 12.98 22.65
CA ALA A 114 -17.78 12.69 23.36
C ALA A 114 -17.56 12.05 24.75
N GLY A 115 -16.31 11.70 25.07
CA GLY A 115 -15.87 11.16 26.35
C GLY A 115 -14.34 10.96 26.34
N ASP A 116 -13.78 10.36 27.38
CA ASP A 116 -12.34 10.15 27.49
C ASP A 116 -11.78 9.34 26.30
N ASP A 117 -12.47 8.25 25.96
CA ASP A 117 -12.10 7.32 24.89
C ASP A 117 -13.15 7.28 23.76
N LEU A 118 -14.02 8.29 23.64
CA LEU A 118 -15.16 8.26 22.72
C LEU A 118 -15.20 9.49 21.82
N TRP A 119 -15.47 9.26 20.54
CA TRP A 119 -15.65 10.29 19.52
C TRP A 119 -16.96 10.05 18.78
N ARG A 120 -17.79 11.08 18.64
CA ARG A 120 -19.11 10.99 18.00
C ARG A 120 -19.13 11.79 16.71
N GLU A 121 -19.78 11.26 15.68
CA GLU A 121 -19.94 11.93 14.39
C GLU A 121 -20.72 13.23 14.55
N VAL A 122 -20.19 14.32 14.02
CA VAL A 122 -20.86 15.63 14.02
C VAL A 122 -22.09 15.55 13.11
N GLY A 123 -23.27 15.75 13.68
CA GLY A 123 -24.54 15.62 12.96
C GLY A 123 -24.98 14.16 12.72
N GLY A 124 -24.40 13.20 13.44
CA GLY A 124 -24.80 11.79 13.37
C GLY A 124 -24.63 11.04 14.68
N ASP A 125 -24.99 9.75 14.65
CA ASP A 125 -24.96 8.88 15.83
C ASP A 125 -23.72 7.97 15.86
N ALA A 126 -22.87 8.00 14.82
CA ALA A 126 -21.75 7.06 14.74
C ALA A 126 -20.71 7.39 15.82
N VAL A 127 -20.25 6.36 16.53
CA VAL A 127 -19.27 6.49 17.61
C VAL A 127 -18.03 5.67 17.28
N LEU A 128 -16.87 6.27 17.55
CA LEU A 128 -15.57 5.63 17.57
C LEU A 128 -15.13 5.52 19.02
N ALA A 129 -14.68 4.34 19.42
CA ALA A 129 -14.06 4.12 20.71
C ALA A 129 -12.56 3.88 20.54
N THR A 130 -11.75 4.68 21.23
CA THR A 130 -10.29 4.63 21.18
C THR A 130 -9.77 3.74 22.29
N ARG A 131 -8.61 3.12 22.06
CA ARG A 131 -7.85 2.40 23.09
C ARG A 131 -6.42 2.88 23.07
N ALA A 132 -5.94 3.35 24.22
CA ALA A 132 -4.53 3.65 24.41
C ALA A 132 -3.66 2.39 24.27
N SER A 133 -2.42 2.56 23.82
CA SER A 133 -1.46 1.46 23.77
C SER A 133 -1.18 0.92 25.17
N ALA A 134 -1.10 -0.40 25.29
CA ALA A 134 -0.77 -1.07 26.56
C ALA A 134 0.63 -0.67 27.08
N ASP A 135 1.51 -0.22 26.19
CA ASP A 135 2.90 0.16 26.50
C ASP A 135 3.04 1.66 26.87
N GLY A 136 1.93 2.36 27.13
CA GLY A 136 1.95 3.79 27.50
C GLY A 136 2.21 4.74 26.32
N GLY A 137 1.95 4.28 25.10
CA GLY A 137 2.07 5.06 23.86
C GLY A 137 0.73 5.65 23.38
N PRO A 138 0.73 6.31 22.19
CA PRO A 138 -0.48 6.86 21.59
C PRO A 138 -1.52 5.77 21.32
N VAL A 139 -2.76 6.18 21.04
CA VAL A 139 -3.86 5.27 20.67
C VAL A 139 -3.40 4.31 19.57
N ASP A 140 -3.54 3.01 19.80
CA ASP A 140 -3.09 1.94 18.88
C ASP A 140 -4.26 1.23 18.21
N ALA A 141 -5.48 1.37 18.76
CA ALA A 141 -6.68 0.79 18.20
C ALA A 141 -7.89 1.74 18.30
N ILE A 142 -8.72 1.73 17.27
CA ILE A 142 -10.01 2.42 17.21
C ILE A 142 -11.06 1.39 16.83
N SER A 143 -12.10 1.25 17.63
CA SER A 143 -13.24 0.39 17.33
C SER A 143 -14.45 1.21 16.90
N TRP A 144 -15.24 0.64 16.00
CA TRP A 144 -16.55 1.17 15.62
C TRP A 144 -17.55 0.02 15.52
N GLY A 145 -18.82 0.33 15.77
CA GLY A 145 -19.88 -0.68 15.83
C GLY A 145 -19.55 -1.83 16.80
N ALA A 146 -20.18 -2.99 16.60
CA ALA A 146 -20.04 -4.11 17.54
C ALA A 146 -18.77 -4.97 17.35
N SER A 147 -18.03 -4.83 16.25
CA SER A 147 -17.00 -5.84 15.89
C SER A 147 -15.91 -5.38 14.92
N PHE A 148 -15.83 -4.09 14.59
CA PHE A 148 -14.77 -3.59 13.70
C PHE A 148 -13.73 -2.83 14.50
N THR A 149 -12.47 -3.06 14.14
CA THR A 149 -11.34 -2.38 14.75
C THR A 149 -10.37 -1.97 13.66
N MET A 150 -9.85 -0.77 13.79
CA MET A 150 -8.70 -0.29 13.04
C MET A 150 -7.50 -0.26 13.95
N LEU A 151 -6.35 -0.64 13.42
CA LEU A 151 -5.07 -0.62 14.08
C LEU A 151 -4.22 0.47 13.45
N ARG A 152 -3.39 1.14 14.25
CA ARG A 152 -2.47 2.14 13.72
C ARG A 152 -1.51 1.48 12.73
N ALA A 153 -1.33 2.10 11.57
CA ALA A 153 -0.39 1.62 10.56
C ALA A 153 1.04 1.92 10.97
N GLU A 154 1.93 0.94 10.84
CA GLU A 154 3.36 1.18 10.92
C GLU A 154 3.86 1.95 9.68
N PRO A 155 4.97 2.71 9.76
CA PRO A 155 5.48 3.50 8.64
C PRO A 155 5.69 2.72 7.34
N TRP A 156 6.07 1.44 7.45
CA TRP A 156 6.27 0.55 6.30
C TRP A 156 4.98 -0.03 5.72
N GLN A 157 3.83 0.23 6.34
CA GLN A 157 2.50 -0.16 5.87
C GLN A 157 1.76 1.02 5.20
N VAL A 158 2.17 2.26 5.45
CA VAL A 158 1.52 3.46 4.90
C VAL A 158 1.75 3.55 3.39
N ALA A 159 0.66 3.56 2.61
CA ALA A 159 0.74 3.51 1.15
C ALA A 159 1.44 4.74 0.57
N SER A 160 1.20 5.94 1.13
CA SER A 160 1.85 7.19 0.71
C SER A 160 3.37 7.20 0.94
N VAL A 161 3.88 6.34 1.82
CA VAL A 161 5.32 6.19 2.07
C VAL A 161 5.91 5.11 1.16
N VAL A 162 5.26 3.96 1.09
CA VAL A 162 5.80 2.77 0.44
C VAL A 162 5.68 2.85 -1.08
N MET A 163 4.56 3.34 -1.61
CA MET A 163 4.30 3.34 -3.05
C MET A 163 5.27 4.24 -3.82
N PRO A 164 5.61 5.46 -3.38
CA PRO A 164 6.63 6.27 -4.07
C PRO A 164 8.00 5.58 -4.10
N LEU A 165 8.42 4.94 -3.00
CA LEU A 165 9.68 4.19 -2.94
C LEU A 165 9.69 2.99 -3.90
N LEU A 166 8.58 2.25 -3.96
CA LEU A 166 8.41 1.13 -4.88
C LEU A 166 8.46 1.62 -6.34
N LEU A 167 7.71 2.68 -6.68
CA LEU A 167 7.68 3.25 -8.03
C LEU A 167 9.05 3.80 -8.46
N ALA A 168 9.75 4.50 -7.57
CA ALA A 168 11.11 4.96 -7.82
C ALA A 168 12.07 3.79 -8.07
N SER A 169 11.95 2.72 -7.27
CA SER A 169 12.75 1.49 -7.45
C SER A 169 12.46 0.83 -8.80
N VAL A 170 11.18 0.72 -9.18
CA VAL A 170 10.78 0.21 -10.50
C VAL A 170 11.35 1.06 -11.63
N ALA A 171 11.27 2.39 -11.53
CA ALA A 171 11.83 3.30 -12.53
C ALA A 171 13.35 3.11 -12.71
N VAL A 172 14.09 2.99 -11.60
CA VAL A 172 15.53 2.68 -11.63
C VAL A 172 15.79 1.36 -12.36
N LEU A 173 15.05 0.30 -12.02
CA LEU A 173 15.24 -1.02 -12.64
C LEU A 173 14.89 -0.99 -14.13
N LEU A 174 13.82 -0.29 -14.52
CA LEU A 174 13.43 -0.12 -15.93
C LEU A 174 14.50 0.62 -16.73
N VAL A 175 14.93 1.79 -16.26
CA VAL A 175 16.01 2.57 -16.92
C VAL A 175 17.25 1.71 -17.06
N SER A 176 17.62 1.01 -15.99
CA SER A 176 18.76 0.12 -15.94
C SER A 176 18.66 -0.99 -17.00
N VAL A 177 17.52 -1.68 -17.11
CA VAL A 177 17.27 -2.76 -18.07
C VAL A 177 17.21 -2.25 -19.52
N ILE A 178 16.64 -1.06 -19.77
CA ILE A 178 16.47 -0.46 -21.11
C ILE A 178 17.76 0.17 -21.67
N VAL A 179 18.57 0.81 -20.83
CA VAL A 179 19.83 1.45 -21.26
C VAL A 179 20.81 0.41 -21.82
N TRP A 180 20.74 -0.84 -21.37
CA TRP A 180 21.63 -1.91 -21.82
C TRP A 180 21.45 -2.33 -23.29
N PRO A 181 20.24 -2.71 -23.79
CA PRO A 181 20.05 -3.03 -25.20
C PRO A 181 20.30 -1.80 -26.09
N ALA A 182 19.91 -0.60 -25.66
CA ALA A 182 20.16 0.63 -26.41
C ALA A 182 21.67 0.88 -26.64
N THR A 183 22.49 0.76 -25.58
CA THR A 183 23.94 0.93 -25.68
C THR A 183 24.62 -0.23 -26.42
N ALA A 184 24.09 -1.45 -26.33
CA ALA A 184 24.57 -2.60 -27.10
C ALA A 184 24.30 -2.44 -28.61
N LEU A 185 23.10 -2.02 -29.00
CA LEU A 185 22.70 -1.76 -30.39
C LEU A 185 23.49 -0.59 -30.99
N ALA A 186 23.60 0.54 -30.27
CA ALA A 186 24.44 1.66 -30.68
C ALA A 186 25.93 1.28 -30.77
N GLY A 187 26.37 0.34 -29.92
CA GLY A 187 27.70 -0.25 -29.98
C GLY A 187 27.91 -1.17 -31.18
N ILE A 188 26.89 -1.92 -31.62
CA ILE A 188 26.93 -2.75 -32.83
C ILE A 188 26.98 -1.86 -34.08
N GLY A 189 26.17 -0.79 -34.13
CA GLY A 189 26.20 0.19 -35.23
C GLY A 189 27.57 0.84 -35.38
N ARG A 190 28.17 1.34 -34.29
CA ARG A 190 29.53 1.90 -34.30
C ARG A 190 30.60 0.88 -34.68
N ARG A 191 30.46 -0.39 -34.30
CA ARG A 191 31.39 -1.48 -34.69
C ARG A 191 31.20 -1.97 -36.12
N ARG A 192 30.05 -1.73 -36.75
CA ARG A 192 29.82 -1.99 -38.17
C ARG A 192 30.38 -0.84 -39.01
N ALA A 193 30.11 0.41 -38.62
CA ALA A 193 30.71 1.59 -39.22
C ALA A 193 32.25 1.56 -39.14
N ALA A 194 32.80 1.33 -37.94
CA ALA A 194 34.25 1.21 -37.74
C ALA A 194 34.87 -0.10 -38.27
N ARG A 195 34.09 -0.99 -38.90
CA ARG A 195 34.59 -2.13 -39.69
C ARG A 195 34.54 -1.84 -41.18
N ALA A 196 33.54 -1.10 -41.66
CA ALA A 196 33.50 -0.57 -43.02
C ALA A 196 34.65 0.42 -43.28
N ASP A 197 35.07 1.15 -42.25
CA ASP A 197 36.24 2.06 -42.28
C ASP A 197 37.59 1.35 -42.07
N ARG A 198 37.61 0.02 -41.89
CA ARG A 198 38.78 -0.74 -41.43
C ARG A 198 39.31 -1.76 -42.44
N ASP A 199 38.93 -1.61 -43.71
CA ASP A 199 39.55 -2.38 -44.79
C ASP A 199 41.02 -1.97 -45.06
N ASP A 200 41.57 -0.95 -44.38
CA ASP A 200 42.96 -0.48 -44.58
C ASP A 200 43.88 -0.42 -43.33
N ALA A 201 43.51 -0.97 -42.16
CA ALA A 201 44.39 -0.87 -40.98
C ALA A 201 44.49 -2.14 -40.12
N ALA A 202 45.73 -2.57 -39.91
CA ALA A 202 46.19 -3.76 -39.23
C ALA A 202 45.50 -4.07 -37.88
N VAL A 203 45.25 -5.36 -37.70
CA VAL A 203 44.52 -5.96 -36.58
C VAL A 203 45.26 -5.78 -35.26
N SER A 204 44.90 -4.75 -34.49
CA SER A 204 45.23 -4.69 -33.06
C SER A 204 44.22 -5.53 -32.27
N THR A 205 44.67 -6.70 -31.80
CA THR A 205 43.90 -7.60 -30.94
C THR A 205 43.78 -7.03 -29.53
N VAL A 206 42.89 -6.05 -29.35
CA VAL A 206 42.50 -5.57 -28.01
C VAL A 206 41.80 -6.72 -27.27
N PRO A 207 42.26 -7.11 -26.06
CA PRO A 207 41.63 -8.17 -25.28
C PRO A 207 40.14 -7.86 -25.05
N ARG A 208 39.26 -8.76 -25.49
CA ARG A 208 37.82 -8.62 -25.23
C ARG A 208 37.61 -8.59 -23.72
N PRO A 209 36.97 -7.55 -23.13
CA PRO A 209 36.67 -7.57 -21.72
C PRO A 209 35.75 -8.77 -21.44
N ARG A 210 36.22 -9.72 -20.62
CA ARG A 210 35.44 -10.86 -20.15
C ARG A 210 34.09 -10.35 -19.65
N ARG A 211 33.01 -10.78 -20.28
CA ARG A 211 31.63 -10.41 -19.93
C ARG A 211 31.42 -10.83 -18.46
N SER A 212 31.29 -9.87 -17.54
CA SER A 212 31.13 -10.18 -16.12
C SER A 212 29.84 -10.96 -15.91
N ARG A 213 29.97 -12.23 -15.51
CA ARG A 213 28.81 -13.11 -15.24
C ARG A 213 27.90 -12.52 -14.17
N ALA A 214 28.46 -11.90 -13.13
CA ALA A 214 27.71 -11.21 -12.09
C ALA A 214 26.85 -10.06 -12.65
N HIS A 215 27.37 -9.31 -13.62
CA HIS A 215 26.59 -8.27 -14.26
C HIS A 215 25.43 -8.85 -15.07
N LEU A 216 25.64 -9.94 -15.82
CA LEU A 216 24.55 -10.60 -16.55
C LEU A 216 23.48 -11.15 -15.59
N LEU A 217 23.88 -11.83 -14.52
CA LEU A 217 22.96 -12.37 -13.52
C LEU A 217 22.15 -11.25 -12.83
N SER A 218 22.79 -10.13 -12.51
CA SER A 218 22.07 -8.95 -12.01
C SER A 218 21.03 -8.43 -12.99
N ARG A 219 21.31 -8.42 -14.31
CA ARG A 219 20.35 -8.00 -15.34
C ARG A 219 19.16 -8.93 -15.44
N ILE A 220 19.42 -10.23 -15.50
CA ILE A 220 18.37 -11.25 -15.54
C ILE A 220 17.51 -11.11 -14.29
N GLY A 221 18.14 -10.97 -13.11
CA GLY A 221 17.45 -10.73 -11.87
C GLY A 221 16.56 -9.49 -11.87
N GLN A 222 17.04 -8.35 -12.37
CA GLN A 222 16.22 -7.13 -12.53
C GLN A 222 14.99 -7.38 -13.41
N ALA A 223 15.16 -8.07 -14.55
CA ALA A 223 14.05 -8.40 -15.45
C ALA A 223 13.05 -9.34 -14.77
N VAL A 224 13.53 -10.37 -14.06
CA VAL A 224 12.70 -11.29 -13.28
C VAL A 224 11.91 -10.56 -12.19
N THR A 225 12.55 -9.64 -11.46
CA THR A 225 11.88 -8.79 -10.46
C THR A 225 10.76 -7.96 -11.08
N LEU A 226 11.01 -7.33 -12.22
CA LEU A 226 9.99 -6.54 -12.93
C LEU A 226 8.81 -7.40 -13.39
N VAL A 227 9.09 -8.59 -13.95
CA VAL A 227 8.04 -9.54 -14.35
C VAL A 227 7.24 -10.02 -13.15
N ALA A 228 7.89 -10.31 -12.02
CA ALA A 228 7.21 -10.70 -10.78
C ALA A 228 6.27 -9.58 -10.29
N LEU A 229 6.73 -8.33 -10.27
CA LEU A 229 5.92 -7.18 -9.88
C LEU A 229 4.70 -6.99 -10.78
N VAL A 230 4.87 -7.07 -12.10
CA VAL A 230 3.76 -7.00 -13.06
C VAL A 230 2.76 -8.13 -12.80
N GLY A 231 3.24 -9.34 -12.54
CA GLY A 231 2.41 -10.48 -12.21
C GLY A 231 1.63 -10.30 -10.89
N TRP A 232 2.28 -9.76 -9.86
CA TRP A 232 1.60 -9.41 -8.59
C TRP A 232 0.56 -8.31 -8.77
N SER A 233 0.83 -7.28 -9.57
CA SER A 233 -0.16 -6.26 -9.92
C SER A 233 -1.38 -6.87 -10.63
N ALA A 234 -1.16 -7.78 -11.59
CA ALA A 234 -2.24 -8.47 -12.27
C ALA A 234 -3.04 -9.40 -11.34
N ALA A 235 -2.37 -10.07 -10.39
CA ALA A 235 -3.04 -10.88 -9.37
C ALA A 235 -3.88 -10.02 -8.42
N ALA A 236 -3.38 -8.85 -8.01
CA ALA A 236 -4.10 -7.91 -7.17
C ALA A 236 -5.35 -7.35 -7.87
N VAL A 237 -5.25 -6.97 -9.15
CA VAL A 237 -6.40 -6.50 -9.94
C VAL A 237 -7.48 -7.57 -10.08
N GLN A 238 -7.09 -8.83 -10.31
CA GLN A 238 -8.03 -9.95 -10.36
C GLN A 238 -8.73 -10.17 -9.02
N ALA A 239 -7.96 -10.20 -7.92
CA ALA A 239 -8.51 -10.34 -6.58
C ALA A 239 -9.49 -9.21 -6.21
N LEU A 240 -9.16 -7.95 -6.55
CA LEU A 240 -10.06 -6.80 -6.38
C LEU A 240 -11.32 -6.87 -7.25
N SER A 241 -11.27 -7.64 -8.34
CA SER A 241 -12.41 -7.88 -9.24
C SER A 241 -13.18 -9.16 -8.88
N PHE A 242 -12.93 -9.75 -7.71
CA PHE A 242 -13.50 -11.03 -7.26
C PHE A 242 -13.24 -12.19 -8.23
N VAL A 243 -12.11 -12.15 -8.94
CA VAL A 243 -11.65 -13.21 -9.83
C VAL A 243 -10.60 -14.05 -9.09
N ASP A 244 -10.85 -15.35 -8.99
CA ASP A 244 -9.92 -16.29 -8.38
C ASP A 244 -8.62 -16.39 -9.19
N VAL A 245 -7.50 -16.15 -8.51
CA VAL A 245 -6.15 -16.39 -9.02
C VAL A 245 -5.72 -17.82 -8.66
N PRO A 246 -5.40 -18.67 -9.65
CA PRO A 246 -5.00 -20.05 -9.39
C PRO A 246 -3.76 -20.14 -8.49
N ALA A 247 -3.78 -21.09 -7.53
CA ALA A 247 -2.66 -21.28 -6.61
C ALA A 247 -1.31 -21.50 -7.33
N GLY A 248 -1.30 -22.24 -8.44
CA GLY A 248 -0.09 -22.45 -9.25
C GLY A 248 0.50 -21.16 -9.83
N ALA A 249 -0.35 -20.19 -10.21
CA ALA A 249 0.09 -18.88 -10.66
C ALA A 249 0.74 -18.11 -9.50
N LEU A 250 0.11 -18.09 -8.32
CA LEU A 250 0.67 -17.46 -7.13
C LEU A 250 2.02 -18.07 -6.73
N ARG A 251 2.16 -19.41 -6.77
CA ARG A 251 3.45 -20.09 -6.52
C ARG A 251 4.53 -19.71 -7.53
N THR A 252 4.13 -19.52 -8.80
CA THR A 252 5.06 -19.06 -9.85
C THR A 252 5.53 -17.63 -9.55
N LEU A 253 4.62 -16.73 -9.15
CA LEU A 253 4.97 -15.37 -8.74
C LEU A 253 5.89 -15.36 -7.51
N GLN A 254 5.66 -16.24 -6.53
CA GLN A 254 6.55 -16.41 -5.38
C GLN A 254 7.96 -16.83 -5.79
N ALA A 255 8.09 -17.80 -6.69
CA ALA A 255 9.37 -18.25 -7.21
C ALA A 255 10.11 -17.14 -7.96
N LEU A 256 9.41 -16.40 -8.83
CA LEU A 256 9.98 -15.25 -9.54
C LEU A 256 10.41 -14.15 -8.56
N GLN A 257 9.59 -13.86 -7.56
CA GLN A 257 9.89 -12.86 -6.53
C GLN A 257 11.11 -13.25 -5.69
N LEU A 258 11.24 -14.54 -5.35
CA LEU A 258 12.40 -15.07 -4.64
C LEU A 258 13.67 -14.96 -5.48
N LEU A 259 13.62 -15.32 -6.77
CA LEU A 259 14.73 -15.15 -7.70
C LEU A 259 15.11 -13.67 -7.85
N GLY A 260 14.13 -12.78 -7.89
CA GLY A 260 14.32 -11.34 -7.90
C GLY A 260 14.99 -10.81 -6.62
N ALA A 261 14.61 -11.32 -5.45
CA ALA A 261 15.26 -10.99 -4.19
C ALA A 261 16.72 -11.49 -4.13
N LEU A 262 16.96 -12.72 -4.59
CA LEU A 262 18.32 -13.28 -4.67
C LEU A 262 19.23 -12.51 -5.65
N ALA A 263 18.66 -11.76 -6.60
CA ALA A 263 19.40 -10.93 -7.53
C ALA A 263 20.17 -9.77 -6.86
N VAL A 264 19.86 -9.44 -5.61
CA VAL A 264 20.62 -8.47 -4.81
C VAL A 264 22.10 -8.89 -4.73
N ILE A 265 22.38 -10.20 -4.60
CA ILE A 265 23.74 -10.74 -4.48
C ILE A 265 24.59 -10.46 -5.73
N PRO A 266 24.21 -10.89 -6.94
CA PRO A 266 24.98 -10.58 -8.15
C PRO A 266 25.00 -9.07 -8.47
N ALA A 267 23.98 -8.30 -8.08
CA ALA A 267 23.98 -6.84 -8.22
C ALA A 267 25.04 -6.19 -7.32
N ALA A 268 25.13 -6.60 -6.05
CA ALA A 268 26.14 -6.11 -5.12
C ALA A 268 27.56 -6.49 -5.57
N LEU A 269 27.76 -7.73 -6.04
CA LEU A 269 29.03 -8.16 -6.64
C LEU A 269 29.40 -7.32 -7.86
N ALA A 270 28.43 -6.99 -8.72
CA ALA A 270 28.67 -6.12 -9.87
C ALA A 270 29.01 -4.68 -9.45
N ALA A 271 28.37 -4.14 -8.42
CA ALA A 271 28.69 -2.82 -7.86
C ALA A 271 30.11 -2.80 -7.28
N TRP A 272 30.46 -3.78 -6.45
CA TRP A 272 31.79 -3.93 -5.87
C TRP A 272 32.89 -4.07 -6.92
N GLN A 273 32.67 -4.88 -7.97
CA GLN A 273 33.61 -4.97 -9.10
C GLN A 273 33.78 -3.64 -9.82
N ALA A 274 32.74 -2.81 -9.91
CA ALA A 274 32.82 -1.48 -10.52
C ALA A 274 33.73 -0.55 -9.72
N VAL A 275 33.58 -0.55 -8.39
CA VAL A 275 34.42 0.20 -7.46
C VAL A 275 35.87 -0.27 -7.55
N ARG A 276 36.10 -1.59 -7.45
CA ARG A 276 37.45 -2.18 -7.48
C ARG A 276 38.19 -1.92 -8.80
N THR A 277 37.46 -1.90 -9.91
CA THR A 277 38.03 -1.60 -11.24
C THR A 277 38.09 -0.11 -11.55
N ARG A 278 37.84 0.77 -10.56
CA ARG A 278 37.84 2.23 -10.68
C ARG A 278 37.06 2.73 -11.90
N ARG A 279 35.89 2.13 -12.15
CA ARG A 279 34.98 2.65 -13.18
C ARG A 279 34.53 4.05 -12.78
N GLY A 280 34.26 4.90 -13.78
CA GLY A 280 33.82 6.28 -13.54
C GLY A 280 32.66 6.37 -12.54
N ALA A 281 32.64 7.44 -11.74
CA ALA A 281 31.72 7.61 -10.61
C ALA A 281 30.25 7.36 -10.98
N TRP A 282 29.81 7.80 -12.16
CA TRP A 282 28.45 7.57 -12.67
C TRP A 282 28.08 6.08 -12.83
N ILE A 283 29.04 5.23 -13.23
CA ILE A 283 28.81 3.78 -13.38
C ILE A 283 28.68 3.12 -12.01
N VAL A 284 29.46 3.57 -11.04
CA VAL A 284 29.38 3.09 -9.65
C VAL A 284 28.04 3.50 -9.05
N ALA A 285 27.68 4.77 -9.14
CA ALA A 285 26.42 5.31 -8.64
C ALA A 285 25.21 4.56 -9.21
N GLY A 286 25.16 4.35 -10.53
CA GLY A 286 24.06 3.60 -11.16
C GLY A 286 23.97 2.14 -10.68
N ARG A 287 25.10 1.49 -10.39
CA ARG A 287 25.09 0.12 -9.85
C ARG A 287 24.65 0.06 -8.39
N VAL A 288 25.06 1.03 -7.58
CA VAL A 288 24.59 1.16 -6.20
C VAL A 288 23.08 1.41 -6.18
N LEU A 289 22.58 2.29 -7.06
CA LEU A 289 21.15 2.59 -7.15
C LEU A 289 20.32 1.35 -7.52
N VAL A 290 20.82 0.49 -8.41
CA VAL A 290 20.18 -0.80 -8.73
C VAL A 290 20.14 -1.73 -7.53
N VAL A 291 21.22 -1.79 -6.73
CA VAL A 291 21.24 -2.61 -5.51
C VAL A 291 20.21 -2.11 -4.51
N LEU A 292 20.15 -0.80 -4.28
CA LEU A 292 19.17 -0.18 -3.38
C LEU A 292 17.73 -0.43 -3.86
N ALA A 293 17.46 -0.31 -5.16
CA ALA A 293 16.15 -0.60 -5.74
C ALA A 293 15.74 -2.07 -5.57
N LEU A 294 16.66 -3.03 -5.77
CA LEU A 294 16.37 -4.44 -5.54
C LEU A 294 16.12 -4.75 -4.06
N ILE A 295 16.88 -4.12 -3.14
CA ILE A 295 16.66 -4.25 -1.70
C ILE A 295 15.28 -3.69 -1.32
N ALA A 296 14.90 -2.52 -1.82
CA ALA A 296 13.60 -1.91 -1.54
C ALA A 296 12.44 -2.80 -2.03
N VAL A 297 12.54 -3.36 -3.24
CA VAL A 297 11.54 -4.31 -3.75
C VAL A 297 11.49 -5.61 -2.95
N ALA A 298 12.65 -6.12 -2.50
CA ALA A 298 12.69 -7.30 -1.66
C ALA A 298 12.07 -7.05 -0.27
N ALA A 299 12.37 -5.90 0.35
CA ALA A 299 11.78 -5.48 1.61
C ALA A 299 10.25 -5.32 1.48
N PHE A 300 9.78 -4.71 0.39
CA PHE A 300 8.35 -4.63 0.07
C PHE A 300 7.72 -6.03 -0.02
N ALA A 301 8.34 -6.95 -0.75
CA ALA A 301 7.83 -8.31 -0.91
C ALA A 301 7.75 -9.09 0.41
N VAL A 302 8.69 -8.86 1.32
CA VAL A 302 8.66 -9.46 2.68
C VAL A 302 7.58 -8.82 3.54
N GLY A 303 7.51 -7.48 3.57
CA GLY A 303 6.53 -6.73 4.37
C GLY A 303 5.09 -7.05 3.98
N PHE A 304 4.80 -7.14 2.67
CA PHE A 304 3.48 -7.46 2.14
C PHE A 304 3.28 -8.96 1.85
N ARG A 305 4.09 -9.83 2.49
CA ARG A 305 3.89 -11.29 2.50
C ARG A 305 3.84 -11.95 1.12
N LEU A 306 4.44 -11.35 0.11
CA LEU A 306 4.53 -11.93 -1.24
C LEU A 306 5.36 -13.21 -1.27
N LEU A 307 6.23 -13.41 -0.28
CA LEU A 307 7.04 -14.62 -0.12
C LEU A 307 6.51 -15.57 0.97
N ALA A 308 5.30 -15.32 1.52
CA ALA A 308 4.75 -16.15 2.58
C ALA A 308 4.42 -17.57 2.07
N PRO A 309 4.63 -18.63 2.86
CA PRO A 309 4.36 -20.00 2.42
C PRO A 309 2.89 -20.26 2.06
N SER A 310 1.98 -19.52 2.69
CA SER A 310 0.54 -19.61 2.45
C SER A 310 0.12 -18.74 1.26
N VAL A 311 -0.63 -19.36 0.35
CA VAL A 311 -1.28 -18.69 -0.79
C VAL A 311 -2.80 -18.83 -0.74
N SER A 312 -3.35 -19.33 0.38
CA SER A 312 -4.79 -19.40 0.60
C SER A 312 -5.32 -18.04 0.98
N TYR A 313 -6.39 -17.60 0.33
CA TYR A 313 -7.15 -16.38 0.62
C TYR A 313 -8.64 -16.69 0.63
#